data_AF-A0A523JCG4-F1
#
_entry.id   AF-A0A523JCG4-F1
#
_cell.length_a   1.000
_cell.length_b   1.000
_cell.length_c   1.000
_cell.angle_alpha   90.00
_cell.angle_beta   90.00
_cell.angle_gamma   90.00
#
_symmetry.space_group_name_H-M   'P 1'
#
loop_
_entity.id
_entity.type
_entity.pdbx_description
1 polymer ?
#
loop_
_entity_poly.entity_id
_entity_poly.type
_entity_poly.pdbx_seq_one_letter_code
_entity_poly.pdbx_strand_id
1 'polypeptide(L)' 'MSLSEKTCIPCQGGVPPLAEDSIIEFKKQISPSWELTHNNTRLLRKLSLHQMAKPMQLA' A
#
# COMPACT_ATOMS: atom_id res chain seq x y z
N MET A 1 -19.50 17.05 30.72
CA MET A 1 -18.97 16.57 29.42
C MET A 1 -17.71 17.35 29.09
N SER A 2 -16.57 16.69 29.19
CA SER A 2 -15.25 17.23 28.89
C SER A 2 -14.95 17.11 27.38
N LEU A 3 -14.16 18.03 26.82
CA LEU A 3 -13.63 17.92 25.45
C LEU A 3 -12.83 16.62 25.24
N SER A 4 -12.23 16.08 26.30
CA SER A 4 -11.48 14.81 26.29
C SER A 4 -12.33 13.58 25.95
N GLU A 5 -13.66 13.69 26.12
CA GLU A 5 -14.61 12.59 25.88
C GLU A 5 -15.14 12.60 24.44
N LYS A 6 -14.75 13.59 23.62
CA LYS A 6 -15.22 13.76 22.24
C LYS A 6 -14.22 13.19 21.23
N THR A 7 -14.70 12.30 20.36
CA THR A 7 -13.91 11.72 19.27
C THR A 7 -13.80 12.73 18.11
N CYS A 8 -12.64 13.37 17.96
CA CYS A 8 -12.37 14.27 16.84
C CYS A 8 -11.83 13.50 15.63
N ILE A 9 -12.69 13.15 14.67
CA ILE A 9 -12.33 12.46 13.42
C ILE A 9 -11.18 13.16 12.65
N PRO A 10 -11.17 14.50 12.45
CA PRO A 10 -10.05 15.15 11.75
C PRO A 10 -8.74 15.18 12.54
N CYS A 11 -8.79 15.07 13.88
CA CYS A 11 -7.62 15.03 14.74
C CYS A 11 -7.03 13.60 14.84
N GLN A 12 -7.83 12.57 14.52
CA GLN A 12 -7.44 11.17 14.45
C GLN A 12 -6.86 10.82 13.08
N GLY A 13 -5.85 11.58 12.66
CA GLY A 13 -5.22 11.45 11.34
C GLY A 13 -4.87 10.01 10.98
N GLY A 14 -5.02 9.68 9.69
CA GLY A 14 -4.76 8.37 9.13
C GLY A 14 -5.53 8.19 7.82
N VAL A 15 -4.99 7.39 6.91
CA VAL A 15 -5.73 6.94 5.72
C VAL A 15 -6.26 5.55 6.03
N PRO A 16 -7.58 5.31 5.99
CA PRO A 16 -8.11 3.99 6.21
C PRO A 16 -7.60 3.02 5.14
N PRO A 17 -7.38 1.74 5.48
CA PRO A 17 -6.98 0.75 4.50
C PRO A 17 -8.06 0.59 3.42
N LEU A 18 -7.63 0.24 2.21
CA LEU A 18 -8.56 -0.06 1.12
C LEU A 18 -9.38 -1.31 1.45
N ALA A 19 -10.64 -1.32 1.01
CA ALA A 19 -11.46 -2.52 1.02
C ALA A 19 -10.88 -3.58 0.08
N GLU A 20 -11.02 -4.85 0.45
CA GLU A 20 -10.40 -5.97 -0.27
C GLU A 20 -10.86 -6.07 -1.73
N ASP A 21 -12.14 -5.83 -2.01
CA ASP A 21 -12.69 -5.81 -3.37
C ASP A 21 -12.00 -4.76 -4.24
N SER A 22 -11.78 -3.56 -3.69
CA SER A 22 -11.08 -2.48 -4.37
C SER A 22 -9.62 -2.83 -4.62
N ILE A 23 -8.96 -3.52 -3.68
CA ILE A 23 -7.56 -3.98 -3.84
C ILE A 23 -7.47 -4.94 -5.02
N ILE A 24 -8.38 -5.93 -5.10
CA ILE A 24 -8.43 -6.90 -6.18
C ILE A 24 -8.69 -6.23 -7.53
N GLU A 25 -9.60 -5.26 -7.58
CA GLU A 25 -9.92 -4.54 -8.80
C GLU A 25 -8.76 -3.68 -9.30
N PHE A 26 -8.15 -2.88 -8.41
CA PHE A 26 -6.99 -2.05 -8.76
C PHE A 26 -5.76 -2.88 -9.11
N LYS A 27 -5.60 -4.07 -8.51
CA LYS A 27 -4.48 -4.96 -8.83
C LYS A 27 -4.43 -5.33 -10.31
N LYS A 28 -5.59 -5.42 -10.97
CA LYS A 28 -5.72 -5.71 -12.41
C LYS A 28 -5.18 -4.59 -13.30
N GLN A 29 -5.11 -3.36 -12.78
CA GLN A 29 -4.68 -2.17 -13.52
C GLN A 29 -3.16 -1.95 -13.46
N ILE A 30 -2.45 -2.63 -12.56
CA ILE A 30 -1.00 -2.54 -12.43
C ILE A 30 -0.28 -3.76 -13.00
N SER A 31 1.02 -3.65 -13.22
CA SER A 31 1.84 -4.74 -13.77
C SER A 31 1.62 -6.07 -13.02
N PRO A 32 1.49 -7.21 -13.73
CA PRO A 32 1.38 -8.55 -13.13
C PRO A 32 2.58 -8.92 -12.24
N SER A 33 3.72 -8.25 -12.42
CA SER A 33 4.93 -8.47 -11.60
C SER A 33 4.79 -8.05 -10.13
N TRP A 34 3.74 -7.29 -9.79
CA TRP A 34 3.37 -7.03 -8.40
C TRP A 34 2.51 -8.18 -7.87
N GLU A 35 2.72 -8.56 -6.62
CA GLU A 35 1.99 -9.62 -5.93
C GLU A 35 1.38 -9.06 -4.64
N LEU A 36 0.15 -9.48 -4.33
CA LEU A 36 -0.47 -9.19 -3.03
C LEU A 36 0.06 -10.20 -2.00
N THR A 37 0.42 -9.71 -0.83
CA THR A 37 0.96 -10.54 0.27
C THR A 37 0.34 -10.13 1.59
N HIS A 38 0.52 -10.96 2.63
CA HIS A 38 0.04 -10.68 3.99
C HIS A 38 -1.46 -10.35 4.01
N ASN A 39 -2.29 -11.26 3.49
CA ASN A 39 -3.75 -11.07 3.39
C ASN A 39 -4.12 -9.76 2.68
N ASN A 40 -3.54 -9.52 1.51
CA ASN A 40 -3.81 -8.36 0.66
C ASN A 40 -3.46 -6.99 1.26
N THR A 41 -2.75 -6.93 2.38
CA THR A 41 -2.34 -5.67 3.02
C THR A 41 -1.06 -5.07 2.45
N ARG A 42 -0.30 -5.82 1.63
CA ARG A 42 1.00 -5.40 1.10
C ARG A 42 1.17 -5.79 -0.36
N LEU A 43 1.86 -4.94 -1.11
CA LEU A 43 2.34 -5.24 -2.46
C LEU A 43 3.83 -5.57 -2.43
N LEU A 44 4.22 -6.61 -3.15
CA LEU A 44 5.61 -7.01 -3.33
C LEU A 44 5.93 -7.13 -4.82
N ARG A 45 7.10 -6.65 -5.24
CA ARG A 45 7.64 -6.86 -6.58
C ARG A 45 9.10 -7.21 -6.50
N LYS A 46 9.47 -8.32 -7.13
CA LYS A 46 10.88 -8.72 -7.26
C LYS A 46 11.43 -8.15 -8.57
N LEU A 47 12.58 -7.49 -8.48
CA LEU A 47 13.28 -6.96 -9.64
C LEU A 47 14.57 -7.74 -9.84
N SER A 48 14.72 -8.36 -11.00
CA SER A 48 15.97 -9.01 -11.40
C SER A 48 16.72 -8.09 -12.35
N LEU A 49 17.83 -7.54 -11.87
CA LEU A 49 18.63 -6.58 -12.61
C LEU A 49 19.98 -7.21 -12.95
N HIS A 50 20.31 -7.23 -14.23
CA HIS A 50 21.65 -7.62 -14.68
C HIS A 50 22.57 -6.39 -14.55
N GLN A 51 23.65 -6.55 -13.76
CA GLN A 51 24.65 -5.55 -13.37
C GLN A 51 24.25 -4.63 -12.21
N MET A 52 25.21 -4.39 -11.30
CA MET A 52 25.01 -3.63 -10.05
C MET A 52 24.70 -2.13 -10.26
N ALA A 53 24.92 -1.56 -11.44
CA ALA A 53 24.63 -0.15 -11.71
C ALA A 53 23.14 0.15 -11.92
N LYS A 54 22.35 -0.82 -12.42
CA LYS A 54 20.92 -0.64 -12.69
C LYS A 54 20.05 -0.39 -11.45
N PRO A 55 20.29 -1.03 -10.29
CA PRO A 55 19.54 -0.74 -9.06
C PRO A 55 19.53 0.75 -8.67
N MET A 56 20.67 1.44 -8.79
CA MET A 56 20.77 2.87 -8.44
C MET A 56 20.00 3.80 -9.37
N GLN A 57 19.62 3.36 -10.57
CA GLN A 57 18.81 4.15 -11.50
C GLN A 57 17.30 3.99 -11.25
N LEU A 58 16.91 3.00 -10.43
CA LEU A 58 15.52 2.64 -10.17
C LEU A 58 15.03 3.04 -8.76
N ALA A 59 15.96 3.43 -7.88
CA ALA A 59 15.68 3.90 -6.51
C ALA A 59 15.67 5.43 -6.47
#